data_AF-A0A7V4QFD8-F1
#
_entry.id   AF-A0A7V4QFD8-F1
#
_cell.length_a   1.000
_cell.length_b   1.000
_cell.length_c   1.000
_cell.angle_alpha   90.00
_cell.angle_beta   90.00
_cell.angle_gamma   90.00
#
_symmetry.space_group_name_H-M   'P 1'
#
loop_
_entity.id
_entity.type
_entity.pdbx_description
1 polymer ?
#
loop_
_entity_poly.entity_id
_entity_poly.type
_entity_poly.pdbx_seq_one_letter_code
_entity_poly.pdbx_strand_id
1 'polypeptide(L)'
;MNEYNYKKIMRQFYTYVAELVSTMPRVLEEMKSQEDYLIGFDISEVERHNLVFDWYIFDYKSKVLSKTLLEYLLEKVKLDEDLKSIYSRFKEGVFSIFEVKALRRGKEMVACDLATGKEYVIKDTTLTRQVSKGQCGFLRVLPFEDYYILTGSGYFFPEEATHFIKLFFIDVKKEKIPFKLTPLTICKIFFANRKPEALPTIERFKLFCQEAGLKEDYIKEIIERMRKEALNKGDPQEIVKELIAKIKPYPGLNIEEITRAFIDVWNGFIAQQGGDIEKGPIETALMYASMAYIQSKINPKRFKDEKRASQRAEKLLEEWLKTPRQELDGKTPEEVILEERQRLGNPEKRISFRINIATLMPGEEVIQKAKEAFDRGRQLLLENKPKEAIEAYKEYISLYSQNHVVWHNMGIAYLLLQDRINAEKCFKKALEIKPDYELAKRNLELLYKARKI
;
A
#
# COMPACT_ATOMS: atom_id res chain seq x y z
N MET A 1 -0.82 -0.04 46.61
CA MET A 1 -1.13 -0.56 45.27
C MET A 1 0.03 -1.44 44.87
N ASN A 2 -0.18 -2.75 44.72
CA ASN A 2 0.86 -3.64 44.22
C ASN A 2 1.17 -3.23 42.79
N GLU A 3 2.34 -2.65 42.55
CA GLU A 3 2.80 -2.32 41.21
C GLU A 3 3.08 -3.66 40.49
N TYR A 4 2.11 -4.16 39.73
CA TYR A 4 2.26 -5.46 39.08
C TYR A 4 3.43 -5.39 38.11
N ASN A 5 4.36 -6.34 38.23
CA ASN A 5 5.42 -6.49 37.25
C ASN A 5 4.79 -6.98 35.94
N TYR A 6 4.53 -6.06 35.01
CA TYR A 6 3.86 -6.35 33.74
C TYR A 6 4.53 -7.50 32.97
N LYS A 7 5.85 -7.68 33.08
CA LYS A 7 6.58 -8.79 32.44
C LYS A 7 6.20 -10.14 33.04
N LYS A 8 6.01 -10.19 34.37
CA LYS A 8 5.54 -11.41 35.06
C LYS A 8 4.11 -11.75 34.64
N ILE A 9 3.25 -10.74 34.56
CA ILE A 9 1.85 -10.90 34.13
C ILE A 9 1.77 -11.34 32.67
N MET A 10 2.52 -10.71 31.76
CA MET A 10 2.56 -11.14 30.36
C MET A 10 3.15 -12.54 30.19
N ARG A 11 4.16 -12.92 30.99
CA ARG A 11 4.68 -14.30 30.98
C ARG A 11 3.59 -15.28 31.39
N GLN A 12 2.86 -14.99 32.46
CA GLN A 12 1.75 -15.82 32.92
C GLN A 12 0.62 -15.89 31.90
N PHE A 13 0.29 -14.77 31.24
CA PHE A 13 -0.67 -14.71 30.15
C PHE A 13 -0.29 -15.69 29.01
N TYR A 14 0.96 -15.61 28.53
CA TYR A 14 1.43 -16.51 27.46
C TYR A 14 1.53 -17.96 27.92
N THR A 15 1.78 -18.24 29.21
CA THR A 15 1.67 -19.60 29.77
C THR A 15 0.25 -20.14 29.65
N TYR A 16 -0.77 -19.36 30.05
CA TYR A 16 -2.17 -19.78 29.89
C TYR A 16 -2.55 -19.99 28.43
N VAL A 17 -2.10 -19.12 27.53
CA VAL A 17 -2.33 -19.28 26.09
C VAL A 17 -1.69 -20.58 25.60
N ALA A 18 -0.43 -20.84 25.94
CA ALA A 18 0.30 -22.03 25.51
C ALA A 18 -0.34 -23.32 26.04
N GLU A 19 -0.69 -23.36 27.33
CA GLU A 19 -1.39 -24.50 27.94
C GLU A 19 -2.73 -24.77 27.25
N LEU A 20 -3.52 -23.71 27.02
CA LEU A 20 -4.81 -23.83 26.35
C LEU A 20 -4.66 -24.38 24.92
N VAL A 21 -3.78 -23.79 24.12
CA VAL A 21 -3.54 -24.16 22.72
C VAL A 21 -2.95 -25.57 22.60
N SER A 22 -2.11 -26.00 23.54
CA SER A 22 -1.51 -27.35 23.55
C SER A 22 -2.54 -28.47 23.57
N THR A 23 -3.74 -28.20 24.12
CA THR A 23 -4.85 -29.15 24.18
C THR A 23 -5.76 -29.10 22.94
N MET A 24 -5.48 -28.22 21.97
CA MET A 24 -6.36 -27.92 20.84
C MET A 24 -5.66 -28.13 19.49
N PRO A 25 -5.51 -29.38 19.02
CA PRO A 25 -4.79 -29.69 17.79
C PRO A 25 -5.36 -29.00 16.55
N ARG A 26 -6.69 -28.83 16.47
CA ARG A 26 -7.34 -28.10 15.35
C ARG A 26 -7.06 -26.60 15.35
N VAL A 27 -6.89 -25.99 16.52
CA VAL A 27 -6.51 -24.57 16.65
C VAL A 27 -5.05 -24.39 16.23
N LEU A 28 -4.17 -25.30 16.66
CA LEU A 28 -2.78 -25.33 16.23
C LEU A 28 -2.64 -25.49 14.71
N GLU A 29 -3.40 -26.40 14.10
CA GLU A 29 -3.43 -26.60 12.65
C GLU A 29 -3.96 -25.36 11.91
N GLU A 30 -5.05 -24.77 12.38
CA GLU A 30 -5.58 -23.52 11.81
C GLU A 30 -4.54 -22.40 11.88
N MET A 31 -3.90 -22.20 13.03
CA MET A 31 -2.88 -21.18 13.22
C MET A 31 -1.67 -21.40 12.31
N LYS A 32 -1.16 -22.64 12.20
CA LYS A 32 -0.06 -22.99 11.28
C LYS A 32 -0.42 -22.70 9.82
N SER A 33 -1.64 -23.01 9.39
CA SER A 33 -2.10 -22.68 8.03
C SER A 33 -2.14 -21.17 7.76
N GLN A 34 -2.13 -20.33 8.80
CA GLN A 34 -2.04 -18.88 8.63
C GLN A 34 -0.61 -18.42 8.34
N GLU A 35 0.40 -19.20 8.74
CA GLU A 35 1.80 -18.91 8.42
C GLU A 35 2.08 -19.02 6.91
N ASP A 36 1.32 -19.87 6.20
CA ASP A 36 1.40 -20.01 4.75
C ASP A 36 1.12 -18.70 4.00
N TYR A 37 0.26 -17.83 4.55
CA TYR A 37 0.02 -16.50 3.97
C TYR A 37 1.23 -15.56 4.08
N LEU A 38 2.21 -15.93 4.89
CA LEU A 38 3.47 -15.22 5.09
C LEU A 38 4.67 -15.99 4.50
N ILE A 39 4.43 -17.09 3.79
CA ILE A 39 5.46 -17.76 2.97
C ILE A 39 5.69 -16.91 1.72
N GLY A 40 6.94 -16.52 1.47
CA GLY A 40 7.31 -15.58 0.41
C GLY A 40 7.45 -14.13 0.85
N PHE A 41 7.55 -13.90 2.17
CA PHE A 41 7.97 -12.62 2.74
C PHE A 41 9.40 -12.76 3.28
N ASP A 42 10.25 -11.74 3.09
CA ASP A 42 11.64 -11.74 3.57
C ASP A 42 11.71 -11.49 5.10
N ILE A 43 11.20 -12.47 5.85
CA ILE A 43 11.16 -12.50 7.32
C ILE A 43 11.58 -13.89 7.82
N SER A 44 12.24 -13.95 8.97
CA SER A 44 12.66 -15.22 9.54
C SER A 44 11.45 -16.07 9.96
N GLU A 45 11.63 -17.39 10.04
CA GLU A 45 10.58 -18.32 10.49
C GLU A 45 10.09 -17.98 11.90
N VAL A 46 11.00 -17.61 12.79
CA VAL A 46 10.68 -17.21 14.16
C VAL A 46 9.84 -15.94 14.20
N GLU A 47 10.20 -14.92 13.41
CA GLU A 47 9.43 -13.66 13.34
C GLU A 47 8.05 -13.89 12.73
N ARG A 48 7.97 -14.69 11.66
CA ARG A 48 6.70 -15.08 11.05
C ARG A 48 5.79 -15.77 12.06
N HIS A 49 6.31 -16.75 12.80
CA HIS A 49 5.56 -17.44 13.84
C HIS A 49 5.06 -16.47 14.92
N ASN A 50 5.93 -15.60 15.43
CA ASN A 50 5.56 -14.62 16.46
C ASN A 50 4.49 -13.63 16.01
N LEU A 51 4.53 -13.20 14.74
CA LEU A 51 3.54 -12.29 14.16
C LEU A 51 2.19 -12.96 13.97
N VAL A 52 2.17 -14.20 13.47
CA VAL A 52 0.93 -14.98 13.31
C VAL A 52 0.34 -15.30 14.67
N PHE A 53 1.16 -15.72 15.63
CA PHE A 53 0.72 -16.04 16.99
C PHE A 53 0.09 -14.82 17.67
N ASP A 54 0.75 -13.66 17.62
CA ASP A 54 0.21 -12.41 18.17
C ASP A 54 -1.10 -12.00 17.49
N TRP A 55 -1.15 -12.02 16.16
CA TRP A 55 -2.38 -11.75 15.41
C TRP A 55 -3.51 -12.72 15.77
N TYR A 56 -3.20 -14.01 15.91
CA TYR A 56 -4.16 -15.06 16.21
C TYR A 56 -4.78 -14.88 17.61
N ILE A 57 -3.97 -14.45 18.58
CA ILE A 57 -4.43 -14.17 19.95
C ILE A 57 -5.44 -13.01 19.97
N PHE A 58 -5.07 -11.89 19.36
CA PHE A 58 -5.76 -10.61 19.61
C PHE A 58 -6.76 -10.19 18.54
N ASP A 59 -6.59 -10.63 17.28
CA ASP A 59 -7.38 -10.11 16.15
C ASP A 59 -8.11 -11.18 15.36
N TYR A 60 -7.56 -12.39 15.25
CA TYR A 60 -8.14 -13.43 14.41
C TYR A 60 -9.36 -14.07 15.07
N LYS A 61 -10.51 -14.01 14.41
CA LYS A 61 -11.67 -14.80 14.79
C LYS A 61 -11.50 -16.21 14.22
N SER A 62 -11.04 -17.13 15.07
CA SER A 62 -10.84 -18.54 14.72
C SER A 62 -12.14 -19.15 14.19
N LYS A 63 -12.06 -19.93 13.10
CA LYS A 63 -13.20 -20.71 12.60
C LYS A 63 -13.54 -21.87 13.53
N VAL A 64 -12.53 -22.38 14.25
CA VAL A 64 -12.70 -23.44 15.25
C VAL A 64 -13.38 -22.91 16.51
N LEU A 65 -12.99 -21.73 16.99
CA LEU A 65 -13.50 -21.15 18.25
C LEU A 65 -14.70 -20.20 18.05
N SER A 66 -14.93 -19.73 16.83
CA SER A 66 -15.88 -18.65 16.47
C SER A 66 -15.64 -17.32 17.18
N LYS A 67 -14.45 -17.12 17.76
CA LYS A 67 -14.01 -15.92 18.48
C LYS A 67 -12.48 -15.85 18.50
N THR A 68 -11.93 -14.77 19.05
CA THR A 68 -10.47 -14.67 19.24
C THR A 68 -9.99 -15.63 20.32
N LEU A 69 -8.73 -16.04 20.26
CA LEU A 69 -8.15 -16.90 21.29
C LEU A 69 -8.09 -16.19 22.65
N LEU A 70 -7.93 -14.86 22.69
CA LEU A 70 -8.07 -14.06 23.92
C LEU A 70 -9.49 -14.18 24.51
N GLU A 71 -10.54 -14.00 23.72
CA GLU A 71 -11.92 -14.14 24.19
C GLU A 71 -12.21 -15.54 24.71
N TYR A 72 -11.72 -16.56 23.99
CA TYR A 72 -11.88 -17.95 24.40
C TYR A 72 -11.13 -18.26 25.71
N LEU A 73 -9.90 -17.74 25.88
CA LEU A 73 -9.13 -17.87 27.12
C LEU A 73 -9.88 -17.28 28.31
N LEU A 74 -10.43 -16.06 28.17
CA LEU A 74 -11.19 -15.38 29.22
C LEU A 74 -12.45 -16.13 29.66
N GLU A 75 -13.01 -16.96 28.78
CA GLU A 75 -14.20 -17.77 29.05
C GLU A 75 -13.88 -19.14 29.67
N LYS A 76 -12.75 -19.75 29.28
CA LYS A 76 -12.45 -21.15 29.61
C LYS A 76 -11.43 -21.34 30.71
N VAL A 77 -10.48 -20.41 30.84
CA VAL A 77 -9.45 -20.50 31.86
C VAL A 77 -9.97 -19.88 33.15
N LYS A 78 -9.82 -20.60 34.27
CA LYS A 78 -10.14 -20.07 35.59
C LYS A 78 -9.05 -19.10 36.02
N LEU A 79 -9.33 -17.81 35.86
CA LEU A 79 -8.47 -16.70 36.26
C LEU A 79 -8.97 -16.11 37.59
N ASP A 80 -8.06 -15.57 38.41
CA ASP A 80 -8.46 -14.66 39.48
C ASP A 80 -9.02 -13.34 38.91
N GLU A 81 -9.76 -12.60 39.73
CA GLU A 81 -10.46 -11.38 39.30
C GLU A 81 -9.52 -10.29 38.79
N ASP A 82 -8.33 -10.16 39.39
CA ASP A 82 -7.35 -9.16 38.98
C ASP A 82 -6.80 -9.47 37.58
N LEU A 83 -6.37 -10.72 37.34
CA LEU A 83 -5.89 -11.16 36.03
C LEU A 83 -6.99 -11.07 34.97
N LYS A 84 -8.22 -11.47 35.32
CA LYS A 84 -9.36 -11.39 34.39
C LYS A 84 -9.65 -9.95 34.00
N SER A 85 -9.58 -9.01 34.94
CA SER A 85 -9.74 -7.58 34.70
C SER A 85 -8.65 -7.06 33.74
N ILE A 86 -7.38 -7.37 34.02
CA ILE A 86 -6.25 -6.96 33.17
C ILE A 86 -6.38 -7.53 31.76
N TYR A 87 -6.56 -8.85 31.62
CA TYR A 87 -6.61 -9.52 30.31
C TYR A 87 -7.83 -9.13 29.49
N SER A 88 -8.96 -8.79 30.12
CA SER A 88 -10.14 -8.31 29.42
C SER A 88 -9.89 -7.00 28.67
N ARG A 89 -9.04 -6.12 29.22
CA ARG A 89 -8.67 -4.85 28.59
C ARG A 89 -7.75 -5.01 27.38
N PHE A 90 -7.10 -6.17 27.21
CA PHE A 90 -6.30 -6.44 26.02
C PHE A 90 -7.13 -6.46 24.73
N LYS A 91 -8.47 -6.60 24.83
CA LYS A 91 -9.40 -6.45 23.69
C LYS A 91 -9.36 -5.04 23.07
N GLU A 92 -8.95 -4.03 23.84
CA GLU A 92 -8.78 -2.65 23.37
C GLU A 92 -7.37 -2.39 22.81
N GLY A 93 -6.54 -3.44 22.72
CA GLY A 93 -5.20 -3.37 22.17
C GLY A 93 -5.18 -2.90 20.71
N VAL A 94 -4.17 -2.11 20.37
CA VAL A 94 -3.99 -1.54 19.04
C VAL A 94 -2.72 -2.09 18.41
N PHE A 95 -2.82 -2.57 17.18
CA PHE A 95 -1.67 -2.86 16.33
C PHE A 95 -1.56 -1.77 15.26
N SER A 96 -0.44 -1.06 15.21
CA SER A 96 -0.23 0.05 14.27
C SER A 96 1.26 0.29 14.01
N ILE A 97 1.57 1.28 13.18
CA ILE A 97 2.91 1.84 13.01
C ILE A 97 3.03 3.09 13.88
N PHE A 98 4.07 3.12 14.70
CA PHE A 98 4.30 4.16 15.68
C PHE A 98 5.63 4.87 15.45
N GLU A 99 5.64 6.17 15.65
CA GLU A 99 6.86 6.98 15.79
C GLU A 99 7.21 7.14 17.28
N VAL A 100 8.48 6.92 17.64
CA VAL A 100 8.96 7.22 19.00
C VAL A 100 9.14 8.73 19.17
N LYS A 101 8.23 9.40 19.89
CA LYS A 101 8.29 10.86 20.11
C LYS A 101 9.25 11.24 21.24
N ALA A 102 9.28 10.44 22.29
CA ALA A 102 10.15 10.64 23.44
C ALA A 102 10.44 9.29 24.10
N LEU A 103 11.59 9.16 24.77
CA LEU A 103 11.88 7.97 25.57
C LEU A 103 12.74 8.28 26.79
N ARG A 104 12.53 7.51 27.85
CA ARG A 104 13.41 7.40 29.02
C ARG A 104 14.05 6.03 28.96
N ARG A 105 15.34 5.96 28.60
CA ARG A 105 16.06 4.70 28.40
C ARG A 105 15.93 3.80 29.63
N GLY A 106 15.51 2.56 29.41
CA GLY A 106 15.32 1.59 30.48
C GLY A 106 14.04 1.75 31.29
N LYS A 107 13.11 2.62 30.89
CA LYS A 107 11.85 2.88 31.59
C LYS A 107 10.63 2.84 30.67
N GLU A 108 10.47 3.85 29.81
CA GLU A 108 9.24 4.06 29.02
C GLU A 108 9.50 4.90 27.77
N MET A 109 8.53 4.91 26.85
CA MET A 109 8.50 5.78 25.68
C MET A 109 7.11 6.37 25.43
N VAL A 110 7.08 7.52 24.77
CA VAL A 110 5.88 8.07 24.15
C VAL A 110 5.92 7.69 22.68
N ALA A 111 4.95 6.90 22.25
CA ALA A 111 4.80 6.44 20.87
C ALA A 111 3.54 7.06 20.25
N CYS A 112 3.69 7.71 19.10
CA CYS A 112 2.57 8.31 18.35
C CYS A 112 2.15 7.37 17.22
N ASP A 113 0.89 6.94 17.24
CA ASP A 113 0.30 6.16 16.17
C ASP A 113 0.24 7.00 14.89
N LEU A 114 0.96 6.57 13.85
CA LEU A 114 1.01 7.28 12.59
C LEU A 114 -0.32 7.23 11.81
N ALA A 115 -1.21 6.28 12.10
CA ALA A 115 -2.52 6.24 11.45
C ALA A 115 -3.50 7.22 12.10
N THR A 116 -3.53 7.31 13.43
CA THR A 116 -4.54 8.08 14.16
C THR A 116 -4.03 9.40 14.76
N GLY A 117 -2.71 9.54 14.92
CA GLY A 117 -2.08 10.64 15.66
C GLY A 117 -2.18 10.52 17.18
N LYS A 118 -2.80 9.45 17.71
CA LYS A 118 -2.92 9.24 19.15
C LYS A 118 -1.57 8.86 19.77
N GLU A 119 -1.24 9.47 20.89
CA GLU A 119 -0.03 9.15 21.65
C GLU A 119 -0.30 8.14 22.77
N TYR A 120 0.68 7.28 23.01
CA TYR A 120 0.65 6.22 24.00
C TYR A 120 1.90 6.28 24.87
N VAL A 121 1.72 6.32 26.19
CA VAL A 121 2.81 6.18 27.15
C VAL A 121 3.03 4.70 27.44
N ILE A 122 4.10 4.17 26.88
CA ILE A 122 4.41 2.74 26.85
C ILE A 122 5.55 2.44 27.82
N LYS A 123 5.30 1.64 28.85
CA LYS A 123 6.36 1.14 29.75
C LYS A 123 7.02 -0.08 29.12
N ASP A 124 8.27 0.09 28.68
CA ASP A 124 9.14 -1.02 28.31
C ASP A 124 10.61 -0.75 28.66
N THR A 125 11.18 -1.57 29.55
CA THR A 125 12.55 -1.33 30.03
C THR A 125 13.65 -1.90 29.12
N THR A 126 13.29 -2.77 28.18
CA THR A 126 14.25 -3.45 27.30
C THR A 126 14.33 -2.71 25.97
N LEU A 127 13.19 -2.51 25.33
CA LEU A 127 13.08 -1.88 24.01
C LEU A 127 13.58 -0.44 24.02
N THR A 128 13.29 0.32 25.08
CA THR A 128 13.73 1.72 25.21
C THR A 128 15.26 1.89 25.30
N ARG A 129 16.03 0.79 25.37
CA ARG A 129 17.49 0.82 25.27
C ARG A 129 17.99 0.62 23.83
N GLN A 130 17.13 0.11 22.95
CA GLN A 130 17.47 -0.33 21.59
C GLN A 130 16.93 0.61 20.51
N VAL A 131 15.95 1.46 20.85
CA VAL A 131 15.31 2.37 19.90
C VAL A 131 15.71 3.83 20.12
N SER A 132 15.66 4.61 19.06
CA SER A 132 15.97 6.05 19.05
C SER A 132 14.70 6.89 18.92
N LYS A 133 14.77 8.14 19.37
CA LYS A 133 13.73 9.14 19.10
C LYS A 133 13.60 9.34 17.58
N GLY A 134 12.38 9.44 17.08
CA GLY A 134 12.06 9.59 15.67
C GLY A 134 11.86 8.27 14.94
N GLN A 135 12.47 7.17 15.41
CA GLN A 135 12.40 5.86 14.76
C GLN A 135 10.96 5.36 14.68
N CYS A 136 10.63 4.77 13.52
CA CYS A 136 9.33 4.14 13.29
C CYS A 136 9.40 2.62 13.52
N GLY A 137 8.32 2.05 14.03
CA GLY A 137 8.18 0.61 14.16
C GLY A 137 6.72 0.18 14.20
N PHE A 138 6.45 -1.05 13.81
CA PHE A 138 5.13 -1.63 14.03
C PHE A 138 5.08 -2.33 15.37
N LEU A 139 4.01 -2.07 16.13
CA LEU A 139 3.88 -2.49 17.52
C LEU A 139 2.45 -2.92 17.81
N ARG A 140 2.28 -3.91 18.69
CA ARG A 140 1.02 -4.04 19.44
C ARG A 140 1.14 -3.37 20.78
N VAL A 141 0.25 -2.40 21.02
CA VAL A 141 0.14 -1.66 22.27
C VAL A 141 -1.11 -2.16 23.00
N LEU A 142 -0.93 -2.68 24.22
CA LEU A 142 -2.00 -3.18 25.08
C LEU A 142 -2.21 -2.26 26.28
N PRO A 143 -3.46 -1.94 26.68
CA PRO A 143 -3.71 -1.26 27.94
C PRO A 143 -3.31 -2.13 29.13
N PHE A 144 -2.63 -1.54 30.10
CA PHE A 144 -2.26 -2.18 31.35
C PHE A 144 -2.39 -1.17 32.49
N GLU A 145 -3.41 -1.33 33.33
CA GLU A 145 -3.74 -0.37 34.38
C GLU A 145 -3.89 1.07 33.83
N ASP A 146 -3.08 2.02 34.27
CA ASP A 146 -3.09 3.43 33.85
C ASP A 146 -2.06 3.74 32.73
N TYR A 147 -1.34 2.74 32.24
CA TYR A 147 -0.34 2.88 31.18
C TYR A 147 -0.53 1.84 30.06
N TYR A 148 0.40 1.81 29.11
CA TYR A 148 0.41 0.84 28.02
C TYR A 148 1.68 -0.01 28.03
N ILE A 149 1.55 -1.25 27.54
CA ILE A 149 2.66 -2.18 27.37
C ILE A 149 2.69 -2.69 25.93
N LEU A 150 3.80 -3.33 25.57
CA LEU A 150 3.94 -4.00 24.28
C LEU A 150 3.75 -5.51 24.42
N THR A 151 3.28 -6.12 23.34
CA THR A 151 3.53 -7.56 23.15
C THR A 151 4.97 -7.79 22.69
N GLY A 152 5.41 -9.04 22.70
CA GLY A 152 6.73 -9.43 22.19
C GLY A 152 6.89 -9.27 20.67
N SER A 153 5.82 -8.90 19.96
CA SER A 153 5.79 -8.81 18.51
C SER A 153 5.85 -7.34 18.09
N GLY A 154 7.06 -6.87 17.81
CA GLY A 154 7.31 -5.52 17.28
C GLY A 154 8.62 -5.45 16.54
N TYR A 155 8.66 -4.63 15.49
CA TYR A 155 9.84 -4.45 14.65
C TYR A 155 10.04 -2.97 14.39
N PHE A 156 11.25 -2.50 14.62
CA PHE A 156 11.65 -1.14 14.29
C PHE A 156 12.38 -1.14 12.96
N PHE A 157 11.97 -0.22 12.10
CA PHE A 157 12.63 -0.01 10.83
C PHE A 157 14.00 0.66 11.06
N PRO A 158 14.96 0.48 10.14
CA PRO A 158 16.20 1.26 10.13
C PRO A 158 15.89 2.76 10.18
N GLU A 159 16.72 3.55 10.86
CA GLU A 159 16.48 4.97 11.06
C GLU A 159 16.30 5.72 9.74
N GLU A 160 17.00 5.29 8.69
CA GLU A 160 16.94 5.84 7.33
C GLU A 160 15.56 5.69 6.68
N ALA A 161 14.84 4.62 6.99
CA ALA A 161 13.51 4.32 6.43
C ALA A 161 12.39 5.17 7.08
N THR A 162 12.67 5.81 8.22
CA THR A 162 11.70 6.55 9.03
C THR A 162 10.99 7.65 8.24
N HIS A 163 11.73 8.44 7.45
CA HIS A 163 11.17 9.56 6.66
C HIS A 163 10.16 9.06 5.63
N PHE A 164 10.50 8.00 4.91
CA PHE A 164 9.62 7.38 3.92
C PHE A 164 8.32 6.89 4.55
N ILE A 165 8.42 6.21 5.70
CA ILE A 165 7.27 5.68 6.43
C ILE A 165 6.36 6.82 6.89
N LYS A 166 6.91 7.90 7.45
CA LYS A 166 6.14 9.07 7.88
C LYS A 166 5.38 9.70 6.71
N LEU A 167 6.03 9.88 5.55
CA LEU A 167 5.40 10.44 4.35
C LEU A 167 4.21 9.59 3.86
N PHE A 168 4.37 8.26 3.82
CA PHE A 168 3.30 7.35 3.41
C PHE A 168 2.01 7.53 4.25
N PHE A 169 2.15 7.74 5.56
CA PHE A 169 1.00 7.89 6.46
C PHE A 169 0.35 9.29 6.46
N ILE A 170 0.97 10.29 5.82
CA ILE A 170 0.35 11.61 5.64
C ILE A 170 -0.92 11.49 4.79
N ASP A 171 -0.85 10.73 3.70
CA ASP A 171 -1.96 10.59 2.75
C ASP A 171 -3.07 9.71 3.33
N VAL A 172 -2.72 8.66 4.09
CA VAL A 172 -3.68 7.84 4.86
C VAL A 172 -4.50 8.69 5.84
N LYS A 173 -3.86 9.63 6.56
CA LYS A 173 -4.57 10.56 7.46
C LYS A 173 -5.51 11.50 6.72
N LYS A 174 -5.10 12.04 5.57
CA LYS A 174 -5.91 12.98 4.78
C LYS A 174 -7.17 12.33 4.20
N GLU A 175 -7.06 11.08 3.77
CA GLU A 175 -8.16 10.38 3.11
C GLU A 175 -9.17 9.76 4.08
N LYS A 176 -8.92 9.81 5.41
CA LYS A 176 -9.78 9.23 6.46
C LYS A 176 -10.20 7.78 6.18
N ILE A 177 -9.34 7.01 5.51
CA ILE A 177 -9.62 5.62 5.20
C ILE A 177 -9.67 4.85 6.53
N PRO A 178 -10.79 4.20 6.89
CA PRO A 178 -10.83 3.35 8.07
C PRO A 178 -9.96 2.13 7.80
N PHE A 179 -8.74 2.14 8.31
CA PHE A 179 -7.78 1.07 8.11
C PHE A 179 -7.35 0.47 9.45
N LYS A 180 -7.70 -0.79 9.71
CA LYS A 180 -7.15 -1.55 10.84
C LYS A 180 -5.86 -2.23 10.37
N LEU A 181 -4.73 -1.74 10.85
CA LEU A 181 -3.45 -2.41 10.62
C LEU A 181 -3.43 -3.74 11.36
N THR A 182 -3.00 -4.78 10.68
CA THR A 182 -2.75 -6.11 11.26
C THR A 182 -1.34 -6.55 10.89
N PRO A 183 -0.74 -7.50 11.61
CA PRO A 183 0.55 -8.06 11.23
C PRO A 183 0.58 -8.53 9.77
N LEU A 184 -0.49 -9.17 9.28
CA LEU A 184 -0.61 -9.61 7.89
C LEU A 184 -0.62 -8.43 6.90
N THR A 185 -1.31 -7.35 7.23
CA THR A 185 -1.33 -6.13 6.42
C THR A 185 0.05 -5.52 6.32
N ILE A 186 0.81 -5.50 7.41
CA ILE A 186 2.18 -4.98 7.44
C ILE A 186 3.13 -5.89 6.66
N CYS A 187 3.01 -7.21 6.79
CA CYS A 187 3.74 -8.16 5.95
C CYS A 187 3.53 -7.85 4.47
N LYS A 188 2.27 -7.68 4.04
CA LYS A 188 1.91 -7.29 2.67
C LYS A 188 2.54 -5.98 2.20
N ILE A 189 2.58 -4.96 3.06
CA ILE A 189 3.09 -3.63 2.70
C ILE A 189 4.63 -3.63 2.61
N PHE A 190 5.31 -4.29 3.55
CA PHE A 190 6.75 -4.12 3.73
C PHE A 190 7.60 -5.29 3.26
N PHE A 191 7.06 -6.52 3.26
CA PHE A 191 7.87 -7.72 3.11
C PHE A 191 7.48 -8.58 1.90
N ALA A 192 6.45 -8.21 1.12
CA ALA A 192 6.04 -8.97 -0.07
C ALA A 192 7.24 -9.08 -1.02
N ASN A 193 7.61 -10.31 -1.39
CA ASN A 193 8.81 -10.64 -2.19
C ASN A 193 9.12 -9.59 -3.27
N ARG A 194 10.33 -9.02 -3.15
CA ARG A 194 11.05 -8.11 -4.05
C ARG A 194 10.20 -7.25 -4.98
N LYS A 195 9.94 -6.04 -4.50
CA LYS A 195 9.69 -4.83 -5.28
C LYS A 195 10.59 -4.79 -6.54
N PRO A 196 10.03 -4.83 -7.76
CA PRO A 196 10.78 -4.69 -9.00
C PRO A 196 11.67 -3.44 -9.02
N GLU A 197 11.33 -2.42 -8.24
CA GLU A 197 12.06 -1.16 -8.12
C GLU A 197 13.52 -1.29 -7.63
N ALA A 198 13.91 -2.42 -7.02
CA ALA A 198 15.27 -2.66 -6.54
C ALA A 198 16.23 -3.28 -7.57
N LEU A 199 15.74 -3.69 -8.75
CA LEU A 199 16.57 -4.24 -9.82
C LEU A 199 17.19 -3.12 -10.68
N PRO A 200 18.45 -3.28 -11.15
CA PRO A 200 19.01 -2.41 -12.18
C PRO A 200 18.06 -2.29 -13.36
N THR A 201 17.98 -1.10 -13.97
CA THR A 201 16.94 -0.74 -14.94
C THR A 201 16.73 -1.77 -16.06
N ILE A 202 17.82 -2.29 -16.62
CA ILE A 202 17.79 -3.32 -17.67
C ILE A 202 17.33 -4.67 -17.14
N GLU A 203 17.75 -5.07 -15.93
CA GLU A 203 17.35 -6.34 -15.33
C GLU A 203 15.88 -6.35 -14.92
N ARG A 204 15.37 -5.20 -14.44
CA ARG A 204 13.95 -4.99 -14.15
C ARG A 204 13.09 -5.15 -15.40
N PHE A 205 13.49 -4.51 -16.50
CA PHE A 205 12.80 -4.65 -17.78
C PHE A 205 12.84 -6.09 -18.30
N LYS A 206 13.99 -6.76 -18.22
CA LYS A 206 14.12 -8.18 -18.60
C LYS A 206 13.18 -9.08 -17.80
N LEU A 207 13.13 -8.90 -16.48
CA LEU A 207 12.26 -9.68 -15.59
C LEU A 207 10.80 -9.53 -16.01
N PHE A 208 10.33 -8.29 -16.15
CA PHE A 208 8.97 -7.98 -16.56
C PHE A 208 8.60 -8.54 -17.94
N CYS A 209 9.53 -8.51 -18.90
CA CYS A 209 9.33 -9.11 -20.21
C CYS A 209 9.29 -10.64 -20.16
N GLN A 210 10.13 -11.28 -19.34
CA GLN A 210 10.14 -12.73 -19.15
C GLN A 210 8.84 -13.21 -18.49
N GLU A 211 8.40 -12.51 -17.45
CA GLU A 211 7.11 -12.74 -16.79
C GLU A 211 5.96 -12.60 -17.79
N ALA A 212 6.00 -11.60 -18.67
CA ALA A 212 5.07 -11.40 -19.79
C ALA A 212 5.12 -12.48 -20.90
N GLY A 213 5.94 -13.53 -20.73
CA GLY A 213 6.05 -14.67 -21.64
C GLY A 213 6.91 -14.44 -22.88
N LEU A 214 7.75 -13.40 -22.88
CA LEU A 214 8.70 -13.12 -23.97
C LEU A 214 9.97 -13.97 -23.82
N LYS A 215 10.50 -14.46 -24.94
CA LYS A 215 11.73 -15.26 -24.97
C LYS A 215 12.95 -14.37 -24.78
N GLU A 216 13.98 -14.88 -24.09
CA GLU A 216 15.18 -14.13 -23.75
C GLU A 216 15.90 -13.54 -24.98
N ASP A 217 15.97 -14.28 -26.09
CA ASP A 217 16.60 -13.81 -27.33
C ASP A 217 15.88 -12.60 -27.93
N TYR A 218 14.55 -12.58 -27.87
CA TYR A 218 13.74 -11.45 -28.33
C TYR A 218 13.89 -10.22 -27.41
N ILE A 219 14.02 -10.44 -26.10
CA ILE A 219 14.26 -9.37 -25.13
C ILE A 219 15.63 -8.72 -25.38
N LYS A 220 16.68 -9.52 -25.66
CA LYS A 220 18.01 -9.02 -26.03
C LYS A 220 17.96 -8.19 -27.32
N GLU A 221 17.24 -8.67 -28.33
CA GLU A 221 17.04 -7.97 -29.61
C GLU A 221 16.36 -6.61 -29.41
N ILE A 222 15.28 -6.55 -28.62
CA ILE A 222 14.58 -5.30 -28.30
C ILE A 222 15.51 -4.32 -27.55
N ILE A 223 16.27 -4.78 -26.57
CA ILE A 223 17.17 -3.90 -25.80
C ILE A 223 18.25 -3.29 -26.69
N GLU A 224 18.84 -4.07 -27.60
CA GLU A 224 19.85 -3.57 -28.54
C GLU A 224 19.27 -2.57 -29.55
N ARG A 225 18.04 -2.83 -30.03
CA ARG A 225 17.31 -1.89 -30.88
C ARG A 225 16.94 -0.60 -30.15
N MET A 226 16.45 -0.69 -28.91
CA MET A 226 16.20 0.47 -28.04
C MET A 226 17.46 1.31 -27.86
N ARG A 227 18.61 0.68 -27.60
CA ARG A 227 19.89 1.36 -27.48
C ARG A 227 20.27 2.10 -28.76
N LYS A 228 20.17 1.44 -29.91
CA LYS A 228 20.51 2.03 -31.21
C LYS A 228 19.58 3.20 -31.58
N GLU A 229 18.27 3.07 -31.38
CA GLU A 229 17.31 4.12 -31.71
C GLU A 229 17.36 5.29 -30.72
N ALA A 230 17.53 5.03 -29.42
CA ALA A 230 17.68 6.05 -28.40
C ALA A 230 18.93 6.92 -28.62
N LEU A 231 20.07 6.31 -28.96
CA LEU A 231 21.32 7.04 -29.26
C LEU A 231 21.23 7.89 -30.55
N ASN A 232 20.31 7.56 -31.45
CA ASN A 232 20.07 8.27 -32.72
C ASN A 232 18.86 9.22 -32.66
N LYS A 233 18.31 9.51 -31.46
CA LYS A 233 17.12 10.36 -31.26
C LYS A 233 15.87 9.88 -32.01
N GLY A 234 15.70 8.56 -32.14
CA GLY A 234 14.51 7.94 -32.70
C GLY A 234 13.27 8.04 -31.80
N ASP A 235 12.13 7.56 -32.31
CA ASP A 235 10.84 7.55 -31.59
C ASP A 235 10.59 6.15 -30.96
N PRO A 236 10.43 6.04 -29.63
CA PRO A 236 10.20 4.76 -28.97
C PRO A 236 8.84 4.11 -29.31
N GLN A 237 7.88 4.83 -29.88
CA GLN A 237 6.50 4.36 -30.03
C GLN A 237 6.37 3.06 -30.85
N GLU A 238 7.16 2.91 -31.91
CA GLU A 238 7.07 1.72 -32.76
C GLU A 238 7.61 0.48 -32.03
N ILE A 239 8.69 0.62 -31.25
CA ILE A 239 9.24 -0.47 -30.44
C ILE A 239 8.24 -0.88 -29.33
N VAL A 240 7.59 0.09 -28.67
CA VAL A 240 6.58 -0.19 -27.63
C VAL A 240 5.38 -0.93 -28.21
N LYS A 241 4.88 -0.54 -29.40
CA LYS A 241 3.76 -1.22 -30.07
C LYS A 241 4.10 -2.67 -30.38
N GLU A 242 5.30 -2.92 -30.92
CA GLU A 242 5.77 -4.28 -31.23
C GLU A 242 5.92 -5.12 -29.96
N LEU A 243 6.49 -4.55 -28.89
CA LEU A 243 6.65 -5.20 -27.60
C LEU A 243 5.29 -5.64 -27.04
N ILE A 244 4.32 -4.72 -26.98
CA ILE A 244 2.97 -5.01 -26.44
C ILE A 244 2.26 -6.07 -27.27
N ALA A 245 2.40 -6.05 -28.61
CA ALA A 245 1.77 -7.02 -29.49
C ALA A 245 2.25 -8.46 -29.27
N LYS A 246 3.44 -8.67 -28.68
CA LYS A 246 4.00 -10.00 -28.41
C LYS A 246 3.81 -10.51 -26.98
N ILE A 247 3.32 -9.66 -26.08
CA ILE A 247 3.05 -10.03 -24.68
C ILE A 247 1.93 -11.07 -24.62
N LYS A 248 2.12 -12.11 -23.80
CA LYS A 248 1.07 -13.11 -23.50
C LYS A 248 0.42 -12.76 -22.16
N PRO A 249 -0.83 -12.26 -22.13
CA PRO A 249 -1.44 -11.79 -20.89
C PRO A 249 -1.73 -12.95 -19.92
N TYR A 250 -1.41 -12.74 -18.64
CA TYR A 250 -1.76 -13.64 -17.54
C TYR A 250 -2.25 -12.85 -16.31
N PRO A 251 -2.96 -13.48 -15.36
CA PRO A 251 -3.47 -12.80 -14.18
C PRO A 251 -2.34 -12.23 -13.32
N GLY A 252 -2.36 -10.91 -13.07
CA GLY A 252 -1.34 -10.18 -12.30
C GLY A 252 -0.31 -9.42 -13.15
N LEU A 253 -0.34 -9.56 -14.48
CA LEU A 253 0.54 -8.82 -15.38
C LEU A 253 0.19 -7.31 -15.42
N ASN A 254 1.12 -6.46 -14.98
CA ASN A 254 0.97 -5.01 -15.03
C ASN A 254 1.70 -4.43 -16.26
N ILE A 255 0.96 -4.16 -17.33
CA ILE A 255 1.51 -3.57 -18.57
C ILE A 255 2.13 -2.18 -18.31
N GLU A 256 1.61 -1.45 -17.32
CA GLU A 256 2.15 -0.15 -16.92
C GLU A 256 3.56 -0.28 -16.35
N GLU A 257 3.85 -1.36 -15.60
CA GLU A 257 5.19 -1.63 -15.05
C GLU A 257 6.20 -2.01 -16.14
N ILE A 258 5.78 -2.79 -17.14
CA ILE A 258 6.62 -3.12 -18.31
C ILE A 258 6.93 -1.85 -19.11
N THR A 259 5.92 -1.00 -19.32
CA THR A 259 6.05 0.24 -20.09
C THR A 259 6.90 1.26 -19.34
N ARG A 260 6.77 1.34 -18.02
CA ARG A 260 7.61 2.19 -17.16
C ARG A 260 9.06 1.71 -17.18
N ALA A 261 9.30 0.42 -16.98
CA ALA A 261 10.65 -0.16 -17.08
C ALA A 261 11.26 0.02 -18.48
N PHE A 262 10.46 -0.07 -19.55
CA PHE A 262 10.90 0.24 -20.91
C PHE A 262 11.39 1.69 -21.02
N ILE A 263 10.60 2.65 -20.53
CA ILE A 263 10.93 4.08 -20.55
C ILE A 263 12.20 4.35 -19.73
N ASP A 264 12.36 3.68 -18.59
CA ASP A 264 13.55 3.82 -17.75
C ASP A 264 14.81 3.30 -18.46
N VAL A 265 14.73 2.16 -19.17
CA VAL A 265 15.85 1.63 -19.98
C VAL A 265 16.19 2.59 -21.12
N TRP A 266 15.16 3.08 -21.83
CA TRP A 266 15.31 4.04 -22.92
C TRP A 266 15.99 5.33 -22.46
N ASN A 267 15.51 5.91 -21.35
CA ASN A 267 16.08 7.10 -20.75
C ASN A 267 17.48 6.84 -20.18
N GLY A 268 17.77 5.63 -19.68
CA GLY A 268 19.10 5.21 -19.27
C GLY A 268 20.11 5.26 -20.42
N PHE A 269 19.72 4.85 -21.63
CA PHE A 269 20.57 4.98 -22.82
C PHE A 269 20.80 6.42 -23.26
N ILE A 270 19.78 7.28 -23.13
CA ILE A 270 19.92 8.72 -23.36
C ILE A 270 20.84 9.36 -22.31
N ALA A 271 20.70 8.98 -21.04
CA ALA A 271 21.48 9.50 -19.92
C ALA A 271 22.98 9.14 -20.02
N GLN A 272 23.32 8.00 -20.63
CA GLN A 272 24.71 7.61 -20.94
C GLN A 272 25.40 8.56 -21.94
N GLN A 273 24.69 9.48 -22.61
CA GLN A 273 25.30 10.50 -23.48
C GLN A 273 25.79 11.77 -22.77
N GLY A 274 25.65 11.92 -21.44
CA GLY A 274 26.40 12.94 -20.71
C GLY A 274 25.71 13.52 -19.48
N GLY A 275 26.24 13.19 -18.31
CA GLY A 275 26.37 14.14 -17.21
C GLY A 275 25.18 14.41 -16.30
N ASP A 276 24.19 13.52 -16.09
CA ASP A 276 23.10 13.75 -15.13
C ASP A 276 22.97 12.74 -13.98
N ILE A 277 22.44 13.22 -12.85
CA ILE A 277 22.50 12.65 -11.48
C ILE A 277 21.54 11.46 -11.30
N GLU A 278 22.03 10.37 -10.69
CA GLU A 278 21.21 9.25 -10.22
C GLU A 278 20.44 9.64 -8.95
N LYS A 279 19.10 9.64 -9.00
CA LYS A 279 18.25 10.10 -7.89
C LYS A 279 18.02 8.98 -6.88
N GLY A 280 18.21 9.29 -5.59
CA GLY A 280 17.93 8.35 -4.51
C GLY A 280 16.42 8.19 -4.20
N PRO A 281 16.05 7.21 -3.37
CA PRO A 281 14.67 6.96 -2.96
C PRO A 281 14.01 8.13 -2.21
N ILE A 282 14.76 8.89 -1.40
CA ILE A 282 14.23 10.02 -0.63
C ILE A 282 13.95 11.20 -1.57
N GLU A 283 14.86 11.52 -2.49
CA GLU A 283 14.66 12.51 -3.54
C GLU A 283 13.42 12.17 -4.38
N THR A 284 13.28 10.90 -4.75
CA THR A 284 12.12 10.42 -5.51
C THR A 284 10.81 10.63 -4.75
N ALA A 285 10.75 10.27 -3.47
CA ALA A 285 9.56 10.44 -2.64
C ALA A 285 9.18 11.92 -2.42
N LEU A 286 10.18 12.77 -2.15
CA LEU A 286 9.96 14.21 -1.96
C LEU A 286 9.52 14.90 -3.26
N MET A 287 10.00 14.42 -4.41
CA MET A 287 9.49 14.88 -5.71
C MET A 287 7.98 14.60 -5.85
N TYR A 288 7.51 13.38 -5.55
CA TYR A 288 6.08 13.08 -5.59
C TYR A 288 5.25 13.94 -4.64
N ALA A 289 5.71 14.11 -3.39
CA ALA A 289 5.03 14.94 -2.40
C ALA A 289 4.94 16.42 -2.84
N SER A 290 5.99 16.93 -3.49
CA SER A 290 6.00 18.28 -4.05
C SER A 290 4.99 18.46 -5.19
N MET A 291 4.83 17.44 -6.06
CA MET A 291 3.87 17.47 -7.16
C MET A 291 2.43 17.55 -6.64
N ALA A 292 2.10 16.71 -5.65
CA ALA A 292 0.79 16.73 -4.99
C ALA A 292 0.50 18.10 -4.33
N TYR A 293 1.50 18.69 -3.67
CA TYR A 293 1.38 20.02 -3.09
C TYR A 293 1.09 21.09 -4.16
N ILE A 294 1.86 21.10 -5.25
CA ILE A 294 1.71 22.08 -6.33
C ILE A 294 0.34 21.94 -7.00
N GLN A 295 -0.12 20.71 -7.24
CA GLN A 295 -1.46 20.43 -7.74
C GLN A 295 -2.56 20.99 -6.83
N SER A 296 -2.38 20.93 -5.52
CA SER A 296 -3.36 21.49 -4.58
C SER A 296 -3.41 23.04 -4.57
N LYS A 297 -2.34 23.70 -5.02
CA LYS A 297 -2.18 25.17 -4.95
C LYS A 297 -2.40 25.89 -6.28
N ILE A 298 -2.29 25.18 -7.39
CA ILE A 298 -2.55 25.71 -8.72
C ILE A 298 -3.97 25.30 -9.13
N ASN A 299 -4.82 26.29 -9.44
CA ASN A 299 -6.06 26.06 -10.15
C ASN A 299 -5.80 26.19 -11.66
N PRO A 300 -5.75 25.09 -12.43
CA PRO A 300 -5.35 25.11 -13.84
C PRO A 300 -6.30 25.94 -14.71
N LYS A 301 -7.59 26.04 -14.34
CA LYS A 301 -8.61 26.84 -15.06
C LYS A 301 -8.35 28.34 -15.08
N ARG A 302 -7.48 28.84 -14.20
CA ARG A 302 -7.13 30.27 -14.12
C ARG A 302 -5.94 30.65 -15.01
N PHE A 303 -5.23 29.68 -15.59
CA PHE A 303 -4.07 29.94 -16.42
C PHE A 303 -4.41 29.69 -17.89
N LYS A 304 -4.52 30.77 -18.68
CA LYS A 304 -4.69 30.71 -20.14
C LYS A 304 -3.40 30.44 -20.90
N ASP A 305 -2.25 30.54 -20.22
CA ASP A 305 -0.90 30.46 -20.80
C ASP A 305 -0.07 29.45 -19.99
N GLU A 306 0.35 28.39 -20.66
CA GLU A 306 1.17 27.30 -20.14
C GLU A 306 2.49 27.82 -19.54
N LYS A 307 3.09 28.86 -20.12
CA LYS A 307 4.34 29.44 -19.64
C LYS A 307 4.20 30.08 -18.26
N ARG A 308 3.09 30.79 -18.02
CA ARG A 308 2.78 31.41 -16.72
C ARG A 308 2.43 30.37 -15.66
N ALA A 309 1.75 29.30 -16.07
CA ALA A 309 1.41 28.19 -15.19
C ALA A 309 2.70 27.49 -14.72
N SER A 310 3.61 27.17 -15.65
CA SER A 310 4.89 26.52 -15.36
C SER A 310 5.77 27.40 -14.46
N GLN A 311 5.84 28.71 -14.70
CA GLN A 311 6.54 29.66 -13.81
C GLN A 311 5.95 29.68 -12.40
N ARG A 312 4.62 29.57 -12.27
CA ARG A 312 3.96 29.51 -10.96
C ARG A 312 4.27 28.20 -10.24
N ALA A 313 4.28 27.07 -10.95
CA ALA A 313 4.64 25.76 -10.42
C ALA A 313 6.10 25.73 -9.96
N GLU A 314 7.02 26.28 -10.75
CA GLU A 314 8.43 26.41 -10.37
C GLU A 314 8.59 27.24 -9.08
N LYS A 315 7.89 28.37 -8.96
CA LYS A 315 7.92 29.18 -7.73
C LYS A 315 7.36 28.45 -6.51
N LEU A 316 6.26 27.71 -6.68
CA LEU A 316 5.66 26.91 -5.60
C LEU A 316 6.55 25.73 -5.20
N LEU A 317 7.27 25.14 -6.16
CA LEU A 317 8.26 24.12 -5.90
C LEU A 317 9.43 24.68 -5.09
N GLU A 318 10.00 25.82 -5.49
CA GLU A 318 11.09 26.47 -4.75
C GLU A 318 10.67 26.83 -3.32
N GLU A 319 9.45 27.33 -3.14
CA GLU A 319 8.87 27.59 -1.82
C GLU A 319 8.73 26.28 -1.01
N TRP A 320 8.23 25.21 -1.64
CA TRP A 320 8.04 23.92 -0.98
C TRP A 320 9.36 23.28 -0.55
N LEU A 321 10.38 23.33 -1.41
CA LEU A 321 11.72 22.78 -1.15
C LEU A 321 12.43 23.48 0.01
N LYS A 322 12.15 24.78 0.21
CA LYS A 322 12.80 25.62 1.23
C LYS A 322 12.00 25.79 2.52
N THR A 323 10.78 25.26 2.59
CA THR A 323 9.94 25.36 3.79
C THR A 323 10.22 24.20 4.74
N PRO A 324 10.62 24.46 6.01
CA PRO A 324 10.79 23.42 7.02
C PRO A 324 9.53 22.59 7.21
N ARG A 325 9.69 21.27 7.33
CA ARG A 325 8.57 20.34 7.53
C ARG A 325 8.73 19.58 8.83
N GLN A 326 7.65 19.54 9.62
CA GLN A 326 7.62 18.77 10.85
C GLN A 326 7.85 17.28 10.60
N GLU A 327 7.41 16.79 9.45
CA GLU A 327 7.58 15.37 9.04
C GLU A 327 9.03 15.01 8.70
N LEU A 328 9.87 16.03 8.45
CA LEU A 328 11.30 15.93 8.17
C LEU A 328 12.14 16.42 9.37
N ASP A 329 11.59 16.28 10.58
CA ASP A 329 12.22 16.69 11.84
C ASP A 329 12.66 18.18 11.87
N GLY A 330 11.90 19.03 11.18
CA GLY A 330 12.17 20.47 11.07
C GLY A 330 13.17 20.85 9.97
N LYS A 331 13.67 19.89 9.20
CA LYS A 331 14.47 20.16 7.99
C LYS A 331 13.58 20.54 6.81
N THR A 332 14.20 21.21 5.85
CA THR A 332 13.63 21.47 4.53
C THR A 332 13.77 20.24 3.62
N PRO A 333 12.86 20.00 2.66
CA PRO A 333 13.06 18.95 1.67
C PRO A 333 14.38 19.06 0.89
N GLU A 334 14.84 20.29 0.61
CA GLU A 334 16.13 20.53 -0.05
C GLU A 334 17.30 19.97 0.75
N GLU A 335 17.39 20.26 2.05
CA GLU A 335 18.45 19.74 2.92
C GLU A 335 18.47 18.20 2.94
N VAL A 336 17.29 17.57 3.03
CA VAL A 336 17.19 16.10 3.06
C VAL A 336 17.63 15.47 1.74
N ILE A 337 17.31 16.09 0.59
CA ILE A 337 17.75 15.63 -0.73
C ILE A 337 19.27 15.76 -0.87
N LEU A 338 19.84 16.87 -0.42
CA LEU A 338 21.29 17.11 -0.48
C LEU A 338 22.06 16.12 0.40
N GLU A 339 21.56 15.81 1.60
CA GLU A 339 22.11 14.77 2.47
C GLU A 339 22.10 13.39 1.80
N GLU A 340 21.00 13.02 1.12
CA GLU A 340 20.92 11.76 0.38
C GLU A 340 21.93 11.72 -0.78
N ARG A 341 22.03 12.78 -1.57
CA ARG A 341 22.97 12.87 -2.69
C ARG A 341 24.43 12.77 -2.22
N GLN A 342 24.76 13.40 -1.09
CA GLN A 342 26.08 13.29 -0.50
C GLN A 342 26.42 11.84 -0.11
N ARG A 343 25.46 11.11 0.47
CA ARG A 343 25.63 9.68 0.80
C ARG A 343 25.83 8.81 -0.44
N LEU A 344 25.19 9.16 -1.55
CA LEU A 344 25.28 8.44 -2.83
C LEU A 344 26.51 8.84 -3.67
N GLY A 345 27.33 9.79 -3.21
CA GLY A 345 28.49 10.27 -3.97
C GLY A 345 28.12 11.10 -5.20
N ASN A 346 26.93 11.70 -5.20
CA ASN A 346 26.42 12.49 -6.32
C ASN A 346 26.85 13.96 -6.23
N PRO A 347 27.27 14.58 -7.36
CA PRO A 347 27.68 15.98 -7.36
C PRO A 347 26.48 16.90 -7.09
N GLU A 348 26.70 17.93 -6.27
CA GLU A 348 25.67 18.91 -5.94
C GLU A 348 25.31 19.74 -7.18
N LYS A 349 24.04 19.63 -7.61
CA LYS A 349 23.43 20.48 -8.63
C LYS A 349 22.10 21.00 -8.16
N ARG A 350 21.69 22.16 -8.69
CA ARG A 350 20.37 22.77 -8.45
C ARG A 350 19.27 21.72 -8.60
N ILE A 351 18.45 21.57 -7.55
CA ILE A 351 17.25 20.73 -7.60
C ILE A 351 16.23 21.46 -8.46
N SER A 352 16.15 21.08 -9.73
CA SER A 352 15.16 21.63 -10.66
C SER A 352 14.55 20.51 -11.49
N PHE A 353 13.23 20.51 -11.60
CA PHE A 353 12.51 19.67 -12.54
C PHE A 353 11.46 20.50 -13.26
N ARG A 354 11.37 20.33 -14.58
CA ARG A 354 10.34 20.98 -15.38
C ARG A 354 9.00 20.29 -15.10
N ILE A 355 8.10 21.00 -14.45
CA ILE A 355 6.74 20.54 -14.23
C ILE A 355 5.92 20.92 -15.46
N ASN A 356 5.66 19.95 -16.34
CA ASN A 356 4.72 20.15 -17.43
C ASN A 356 3.29 20.00 -16.87
N ILE A 357 2.57 21.12 -16.82
CA ILE A 357 1.23 21.18 -16.24
C ILE A 357 0.21 20.44 -17.11
N ALA A 358 0.45 20.30 -18.42
CA ALA A 358 -0.40 19.52 -19.32
C ALA A 358 -0.34 18.01 -19.03
N THR A 359 0.79 17.50 -18.55
CA THR A 359 0.95 16.08 -18.15
C THR A 359 0.42 15.75 -16.75
N LEU A 360 0.00 16.75 -15.97
CA LEU A 360 -0.57 16.56 -14.62
C LEU A 360 -2.10 16.33 -14.63
N MET A 361 -2.71 16.23 -15.82
CA MET A 361 -4.12 15.88 -15.96
C MET A 361 -4.28 14.63 -16.84
N PRO A 362 -4.90 13.52 -16.39
CA PRO A 362 -5.92 12.93 -17.25
C PRO A 362 -6.98 14.03 -17.41
N GLY A 363 -7.05 14.63 -18.61
CA GLY A 363 -7.75 15.89 -18.84
C GLY A 363 -9.11 15.95 -18.12
N GLU A 364 -9.49 17.10 -17.55
CA GLU A 364 -10.82 17.29 -16.97
C GLU A 364 -11.94 16.84 -17.92
N GLU A 365 -11.69 16.91 -19.23
CA GLU A 365 -12.55 16.38 -20.27
C GLU A 365 -12.73 14.85 -20.20
N VAL A 366 -11.68 14.08 -19.88
CA VAL A 366 -11.74 12.62 -19.68
C VAL A 366 -12.49 12.26 -18.40
N ILE A 367 -12.23 12.99 -17.31
CA ILE A 367 -12.97 12.83 -16.03
C ILE A 367 -14.45 13.16 -16.23
N GLN A 368 -14.73 14.25 -16.93
CA GLN A 368 -16.09 14.71 -17.22
C GLN A 368 -16.80 13.75 -18.20
N LYS A 369 -16.14 13.29 -19.26
CA LYS A 369 -16.65 12.27 -20.19
C LYS A 369 -16.98 10.97 -19.48
N ALA A 370 -16.09 10.50 -18.60
CA ALA A 370 -16.38 9.32 -17.79
C ALA A 370 -17.59 9.56 -16.88
N LYS A 371 -17.65 10.68 -16.16
CA LYS A 371 -18.80 11.00 -15.31
C LYS A 371 -20.11 11.03 -16.10
N GLU A 372 -20.12 11.69 -17.25
CA GLU A 372 -21.28 11.74 -18.16
C GLU A 372 -21.67 10.35 -18.67
N ALA A 373 -20.70 9.51 -19.03
CA ALA A 373 -20.95 8.14 -19.47
C ALA A 373 -21.55 7.27 -18.34
N PHE A 374 -21.12 7.45 -17.10
CA PHE A 374 -21.70 6.75 -15.95
C PHE A 374 -23.14 7.18 -15.67
N ASP A 375 -23.39 8.48 -15.61
CA ASP A 375 -24.72 9.03 -15.34
C ASP A 375 -25.70 8.67 -16.47
N ARG A 376 -25.24 8.73 -17.72
CA ARG A 376 -25.99 8.28 -18.91
C ARG A 376 -26.33 6.79 -18.83
N GLY A 377 -25.36 5.94 -18.49
CA GLY A 377 -25.59 4.50 -18.33
C GLY A 377 -26.64 4.17 -17.26
N ARG A 378 -26.67 4.91 -16.15
CA ARG A 378 -27.69 4.74 -15.10
C ARG A 378 -29.08 5.16 -15.56
N GLN A 379 -29.18 6.30 -16.23
CA GLN A 379 -30.44 6.81 -16.76
C GLN A 379 -31.04 5.85 -17.80
N LEU A 380 -30.21 5.33 -18.71
CA LEU A 380 -30.64 4.37 -19.73
C LEU A 380 -31.17 3.05 -19.14
N LEU A 381 -30.64 2.59 -17.99
CA LEU A 381 -31.21 1.44 -17.28
C LEU A 381 -32.60 1.73 -16.69
N LEU A 382 -32.81 2.95 -16.15
CA LEU A 382 -34.13 3.35 -15.65
C LEU A 382 -35.17 3.45 -16.78
N GLU A 383 -34.73 3.80 -17.98
CA GLU A 383 -35.55 3.84 -19.20
C GLU A 383 -35.72 2.47 -19.88
N ASN A 384 -35.25 1.38 -19.28
CA ASN A 384 -35.28 0.03 -19.83
C ASN A 384 -34.57 -0.11 -21.20
N LYS A 385 -33.46 0.61 -21.40
CA LYS A 385 -32.57 0.56 -22.58
C LYS A 385 -31.20 -0.06 -22.24
N PRO A 386 -31.14 -1.38 -21.98
CA PRO A 386 -29.94 -2.01 -21.44
C PRO A 386 -28.78 -2.16 -22.43
N LYS A 387 -29.02 -2.19 -23.76
CA LYS A 387 -27.91 -2.26 -24.75
C LYS A 387 -27.12 -0.97 -24.79
N GLU A 388 -27.82 0.16 -24.80
CA GLU A 388 -27.27 1.51 -24.81
C GLU A 388 -26.58 1.83 -23.48
N ALA A 389 -27.12 1.34 -22.36
CA ALA A 389 -26.47 1.45 -21.06
C ALA A 389 -25.12 0.71 -21.01
N ILE A 390 -25.02 -0.47 -21.63
CA ILE A 390 -23.75 -1.22 -21.72
C ILE A 390 -22.70 -0.42 -22.50
N GLU A 391 -23.07 0.20 -23.62
CA GLU A 391 -22.12 1.00 -24.40
C GLU A 391 -21.63 2.24 -23.63
N ALA A 392 -22.52 2.91 -22.87
CA ALA A 392 -22.13 3.99 -21.98
C ALA A 392 -21.19 3.52 -20.83
N TYR A 393 -21.42 2.33 -20.27
CA TYR A 393 -20.51 1.77 -19.27
C TYR A 393 -19.18 1.28 -19.86
N LYS A 394 -19.15 0.82 -21.11
CA LYS A 394 -17.89 0.51 -21.81
C LYS A 394 -17.08 1.77 -22.10
N GLU A 395 -17.74 2.87 -22.48
CA GLU A 395 -17.12 4.20 -22.62
C GLU A 395 -16.53 4.66 -21.27
N TYR A 396 -17.21 4.39 -20.15
CA TYR A 396 -16.63 4.63 -18.83
C TYR A 396 -15.40 3.75 -18.55
N ILE A 397 -15.52 2.45 -18.81
CA ILE A 397 -14.49 1.45 -18.47
C ILE A 397 -13.22 1.62 -19.32
N SER A 398 -13.34 2.14 -20.55
CA SER A 398 -12.18 2.45 -21.39
C SER A 398 -11.33 3.61 -20.82
N LEU A 399 -11.94 4.46 -19.98
CA LEU A 399 -11.28 5.57 -19.29
C LEU A 399 -10.87 5.19 -17.85
N TYR A 400 -11.73 4.47 -17.14
CA TYR A 400 -11.53 4.05 -15.74
C TYR A 400 -12.00 2.61 -15.53
N SER A 401 -11.10 1.66 -15.74
CA SER A 401 -11.42 0.23 -15.69
C SER A 401 -11.55 -0.34 -14.27
N GLN A 402 -11.20 0.42 -13.23
CA GLN A 402 -11.15 -0.04 -11.83
C GLN A 402 -12.38 0.39 -10.98
N ASN A 403 -13.52 0.69 -11.61
CA ASN A 403 -14.75 1.07 -10.88
C ASN A 403 -15.73 -0.11 -10.73
N HIS A 404 -15.74 -0.74 -9.55
CA HIS A 404 -16.61 -1.88 -9.23
C HIS A 404 -18.12 -1.57 -9.39
N VAL A 405 -18.55 -0.32 -9.17
CA VAL A 405 -19.97 0.09 -9.30
C VAL A 405 -20.41 0.04 -10.77
N VAL A 406 -19.53 0.48 -11.68
CA VAL A 406 -19.79 0.48 -13.12
C VAL A 406 -19.86 -0.96 -13.64
N TRP A 407 -18.91 -1.82 -13.24
CA TRP A 407 -18.95 -3.25 -13.57
C TRP A 407 -20.21 -3.93 -13.07
N HIS A 408 -20.65 -3.63 -11.84
CA HIS A 408 -21.91 -4.15 -11.33
C HIS A 408 -23.12 -3.66 -12.13
N ASN A 409 -23.21 -2.37 -12.43
CA ASN A 409 -24.34 -1.82 -13.16
C ASN A 409 -24.38 -2.33 -14.61
N MET A 410 -23.22 -2.55 -15.22
CA MET A 410 -23.11 -3.23 -16.52
C MET A 410 -23.55 -4.69 -16.42
N GLY A 411 -23.25 -5.38 -15.31
CA GLY A 411 -23.76 -6.73 -15.03
C GLY A 411 -25.29 -6.78 -14.92
N ILE A 412 -25.90 -5.79 -14.27
CA ILE A 412 -27.37 -5.62 -14.25
C ILE A 412 -27.92 -5.42 -15.66
N ALA A 413 -27.27 -4.58 -16.48
CA ALA A 413 -27.66 -4.34 -17.86
C ALA A 413 -27.65 -5.65 -18.69
N TYR A 414 -26.62 -6.47 -18.54
CA TYR A 414 -26.54 -7.79 -19.18
C TYR A 414 -27.61 -8.76 -18.68
N LEU A 415 -27.98 -8.73 -17.39
CA LEU A 415 -29.08 -9.55 -16.87
C LEU A 415 -30.44 -9.17 -17.49
N LEU A 416 -30.71 -7.88 -17.69
CA LEU A 416 -31.94 -7.41 -18.35
C LEU A 416 -32.02 -7.89 -19.80
N LEU A 417 -30.87 -8.13 -20.45
CA LEU A 417 -30.78 -8.74 -21.78
C LEU A 417 -30.78 -10.27 -21.77
N GLN A 418 -30.94 -10.89 -20.59
CA GLN A 418 -30.81 -12.33 -20.37
C GLN A 418 -29.43 -12.91 -20.72
N ASP A 419 -28.42 -12.06 -20.93
CA ASP A 419 -27.03 -12.46 -21.16
C ASP A 419 -26.34 -12.77 -19.83
N ARG A 420 -26.68 -13.94 -19.30
CA ARG A 420 -26.18 -14.43 -18.01
C ARG A 420 -24.66 -14.63 -18.01
N ILE A 421 -24.03 -14.88 -19.16
CA ILE A 421 -22.58 -15.14 -19.24
C ILE A 421 -21.82 -13.83 -19.02
N ASN A 422 -22.20 -12.77 -19.73
CA ASN A 422 -21.52 -11.48 -19.58
C ASN A 422 -21.90 -10.78 -18.27
N ALA A 423 -23.12 -10.99 -17.75
CA ALA A 423 -23.48 -10.56 -16.41
C ALA A 423 -22.59 -11.20 -15.33
N GLU A 424 -22.35 -12.51 -15.41
CA GLU A 424 -21.46 -13.23 -14.49
C GLU A 424 -20.05 -12.65 -14.51
N LYS A 425 -19.49 -12.41 -15.70
CA LYS A 425 -18.17 -11.79 -15.87
C LYS A 425 -18.11 -10.41 -15.24
N CYS A 426 -19.16 -9.60 -15.42
CA CYS A 426 -19.24 -8.26 -14.86
C CYS A 426 -19.33 -8.26 -13.32
N PHE A 427 -20.13 -9.13 -12.71
CA PHE A 427 -20.20 -9.24 -11.25
C PHE A 427 -18.91 -9.82 -10.65
N LYS A 428 -18.30 -10.80 -11.30
CA LYS A 428 -16.97 -11.29 -10.92
C LYS A 428 -15.95 -10.18 -11.00
N LYS A 429 -15.96 -9.37 -12.07
CA LYS A 429 -15.06 -8.23 -12.20
C LYS A 429 -15.27 -7.17 -11.12
N ALA A 430 -16.52 -6.88 -10.76
CA ALA A 430 -16.85 -6.00 -9.66
C ALA A 430 -16.32 -6.53 -8.31
N LEU A 431 -16.38 -7.85 -8.08
CA LEU A 431 -15.86 -8.52 -6.88
C LEU A 431 -14.34 -8.71 -6.90
N GLU A 432 -13.71 -8.81 -8.06
CA GLU A 432 -12.25 -8.78 -8.19
C GLU A 432 -11.69 -7.42 -7.76
N ILE A 433 -12.37 -6.33 -8.14
CA ILE A 433 -11.98 -4.96 -7.80
C ILE A 433 -12.35 -4.63 -6.34
N LYS A 434 -13.54 -5.04 -5.90
CA LYS A 434 -14.02 -4.85 -4.52
C LYS A 434 -14.62 -6.16 -3.97
N PRO A 435 -13.80 -7.00 -3.30
CA PRO A 435 -14.22 -8.32 -2.83
C PRO A 435 -15.39 -8.33 -1.83
N ASP A 436 -15.60 -7.23 -1.10
CA ASP A 436 -16.66 -7.04 -0.12
C ASP A 436 -17.91 -6.33 -0.70
N TYR A 437 -18.03 -6.22 -2.03
CA TYR A 437 -19.17 -5.55 -2.65
C TYR A 437 -20.44 -6.43 -2.67
N GLU A 438 -21.21 -6.36 -1.58
CA GLU A 438 -22.38 -7.20 -1.30
C GLU A 438 -23.43 -7.26 -2.43
N LEU A 439 -23.64 -6.15 -3.15
CA LEU A 439 -24.59 -6.12 -4.26
C LEU A 439 -24.17 -7.05 -5.42
N ALA A 440 -22.89 -7.06 -5.79
CA ALA A 440 -22.40 -7.96 -6.82
C ALA A 440 -22.38 -9.42 -6.36
N LYS A 441 -22.05 -9.66 -5.08
CA LYS A 441 -22.08 -11.01 -4.48
C LYS A 441 -23.49 -11.59 -4.49
N ARG A 442 -24.48 -10.84 -4.02
CA ARG A 442 -25.89 -11.24 -4.04
C ARG A 442 -26.38 -11.53 -5.47
N ASN A 443 -26.04 -10.68 -6.44
CA ASN A 443 -26.46 -10.88 -7.83
C ASN A 443 -25.79 -12.08 -8.49
N LEU A 444 -24.52 -12.36 -8.16
CA LEU A 444 -23.82 -13.56 -8.62
C LEU A 444 -24.40 -14.84 -8.00
N GLU A 445 -24.73 -14.83 -6.71
CA GLU A 445 -25.41 -15.94 -6.04
C GLU A 445 -26.79 -16.23 -6.64
N LEU A 446 -27.59 -15.20 -6.92
CA LEU A 446 -28.88 -15.34 -7.59
C LEU A 446 -28.72 -15.91 -9.01
N LEU A 447 -27.70 -15.47 -9.74
CA LEU A 447 -27.40 -15.97 -11.09
C LEU A 447 -27.05 -17.47 -11.09
N TYR A 448 -26.29 -17.94 -10.08
CA TYR A 448 -25.97 -19.35 -9.93
C TYR A 448 -27.13 -20.21 -9.46
N LYS A 449 -28.01 -19.68 -8.61
CA LYS A 449 -29.25 -20.38 -8.22
C LYS A 449 -30.17 -20.58 -9.43
N ALA A 450 -30.26 -19.59 -10.31
CA ALA A 450 -31.05 -19.67 -11.53
C ALA A 450 -30.48 -20.63 -12.61
N ARG A 451 -29.25 -21.13 -12.47
CA ARG A 451 -28.68 -22.19 -13.32
C ARG A 451 -29.02 -23.62 -12.86
N LYS A 452 -29.55 -23.77 -11.64
CA LYS A 452 -29.85 -25.07 -11.02
C LYS A 452 -31.33 -25.49 -11.13
N ILE A 453 -32.09 -24.77 -11.96
CA ILE A 453 -33.47 -25.09 -12.39
C ILE A 453 -33.39 -25.21 -13.91
#